data_AF-A0A5R2N912-F1
#
_entry.id   AF-A0A5R2N912-F1
#
_cell.length_a   1.000
_cell.length_b   1.000
_cell.length_c   1.000
_cell.angle_alpha   90.00
_cell.angle_beta   90.00
_cell.angle_gamma   90.00
#
_symmetry.space_group_name_H-M   'P 1'
#
loop_
_entity.id
_entity.type
_entity.pdbx_description
1 polymer ?
#
loop_
_entity_poly.entity_id
_entity_poly.type
_entity_poly.pdbx_seq_one_letter_code
_entity_poly.pdbx_strand_id
1 'polypeptide(L)'
;IINKDQYDKIVDYIAVGKAEGATLALGGTHREENGGYFIHPTVFTGVRPHMRIAREEIFGPVVSILEFETLEDAIALANESVYGLSAGIWTGNVSHAMKAVQSLNAGTVWVNTYLDGPAELPFGGVGESGIGREVGRLGVEEFTDIKTVQIRSGGYGRRWIGQAIEAPNA
;
A
#
# COMPACT_ATOMS: atom_id res chain seq x y z
N ILE A 1 -12.26 18.51 -8.32
CA ILE A 1 -11.41 17.54 -9.06
C ILE A 1 -10.38 18.31 -9.87
N ILE A 2 -9.17 17.79 -10.03
CA ILE A 2 -8.02 18.57 -10.52
C ILE A 2 -8.15 19.05 -11.97
N ASN A 3 -8.69 18.22 -12.86
CA ASN A 3 -8.85 18.51 -14.29
C ASN A 3 -10.03 17.72 -14.89
N LYS A 4 -10.31 17.96 -16.19
CA LYS A 4 -11.40 17.32 -16.93
C LYS A 4 -11.22 15.82 -17.07
N ASP A 5 -10.03 15.36 -17.45
CA ASP A 5 -9.76 13.93 -17.68
C ASP A 5 -10.01 13.09 -16.41
N GLN A 6 -9.55 13.57 -15.25
CA GLN A 6 -9.80 12.91 -13.98
C GLN A 6 -11.26 13.02 -13.56
N TYR A 7 -11.93 14.14 -13.85
CA TYR A 7 -13.37 14.30 -13.61
C TYR A 7 -14.18 13.27 -14.41
N ASP A 8 -13.92 13.14 -15.70
CA ASP A 8 -14.60 12.20 -16.59
C ASP A 8 -14.33 10.76 -16.17
N LYS A 9 -13.07 10.42 -15.85
CA LYS A 9 -12.72 9.11 -15.28
C LYS A 9 -13.58 8.77 -14.06
N ILE A 10 -13.70 9.69 -13.08
CA ILE A 10 -14.48 9.43 -11.87
C ILE A 10 -15.98 9.27 -12.20
N VAL A 11 -16.53 10.12 -13.08
CA VAL A 11 -17.92 10.02 -13.53
C VAL A 11 -18.20 8.68 -14.19
N ASP A 12 -17.28 8.19 -15.02
CA ASP A 12 -17.37 6.87 -15.65
C ASP A 12 -17.37 5.75 -14.61
N TYR A 13 -16.51 5.79 -13.57
CA TYR A 13 -16.54 4.79 -12.50
C TYR A 13 -17.85 4.79 -11.71
N ILE A 14 -18.48 5.95 -11.51
CA ILE A 14 -19.81 6.02 -10.89
C ILE A 14 -20.85 5.31 -11.78
N ALA A 15 -20.75 5.44 -13.10
CA ALA A 15 -21.62 4.72 -14.03
C ALA A 15 -21.33 3.20 -14.01
N VAL A 16 -20.06 2.80 -14.02
CA VAL A 16 -19.62 1.40 -13.92
C VAL A 16 -20.15 0.73 -12.66
N GLY A 17 -20.03 1.38 -11.50
CA GLY A 17 -20.55 0.83 -10.23
C GLY A 17 -22.04 0.49 -10.30
N LYS A 18 -22.85 1.39 -10.88
CA LYS A 18 -24.28 1.13 -11.12
C LYS A 18 -24.51 -0.02 -12.10
N ALA A 19 -23.75 -0.05 -13.20
CA ALA A 19 -23.89 -1.05 -14.24
C ALA A 19 -23.53 -2.47 -13.76
N GLU A 20 -22.56 -2.60 -12.85
CA GLU A 20 -22.14 -3.87 -12.25
C GLU A 20 -23.05 -4.35 -11.11
N GLY A 21 -24.06 -3.55 -10.78
CA GLY A 21 -25.12 -3.90 -9.83
C GLY A 21 -24.86 -3.44 -8.40
N ALA A 22 -23.90 -2.55 -8.15
CA ALA A 22 -23.76 -1.92 -6.84
C ALA A 22 -24.88 -0.90 -6.60
N THR A 23 -25.22 -0.68 -5.33
CA THR A 23 -26.23 0.31 -4.95
C THR A 23 -25.57 1.65 -4.70
N LEU A 24 -25.97 2.67 -5.45
CA LEU A 24 -25.58 4.05 -5.15
C LEU A 24 -26.39 4.55 -3.94
N ALA A 25 -25.82 4.42 -2.75
CA ALA A 25 -26.48 4.76 -1.49
C ALA A 25 -26.49 6.27 -1.22
N LEU A 26 -25.45 6.98 -1.67
CA LEU A 26 -25.31 8.43 -1.52
C LEU A 26 -24.57 9.02 -2.73
N GLY A 27 -24.92 10.25 -3.11
CA GLY A 27 -24.14 11.02 -4.08
C GLY A 27 -24.41 10.62 -5.52
N GLY A 28 -23.33 10.47 -6.31
CA GLY A 28 -23.40 10.23 -7.76
C GLY A 28 -23.73 11.47 -8.60
N THR A 29 -24.08 12.58 -7.97
CA THR A 29 -24.25 13.88 -8.61
C THR A 29 -22.89 14.50 -8.90
N HIS A 30 -22.72 14.96 -10.12
CA HIS A 30 -21.53 15.65 -10.60
C HIS A 30 -21.97 16.82 -11.47
N ARG A 31 -21.20 17.90 -11.46
CA ARG A 31 -21.46 19.07 -12.31
C ARG A 31 -20.17 19.80 -12.68
N GLU A 32 -20.20 20.36 -13.88
CA GLU A 32 -19.25 21.36 -14.32
C GLU A 32 -19.90 22.72 -14.11
N GLU A 33 -19.31 23.56 -13.25
CA GLU A 33 -19.91 24.85 -12.86
C GLU A 33 -18.81 25.92 -12.78
N ASN A 34 -19.00 27.05 -13.47
CA ASN A 34 -18.07 28.18 -13.48
C ASN A 34 -16.60 27.79 -13.77
N GLY A 35 -16.40 26.81 -14.67
CA GLY A 35 -15.07 26.28 -15.00
C GLY A 35 -14.48 25.32 -13.97
N GLY A 36 -15.23 24.93 -12.94
CA GLY A 36 -14.82 23.95 -11.93
C GLY A 36 -15.44 22.57 -12.12
N TYR A 37 -14.70 21.54 -11.69
CA TYR A 37 -15.08 20.13 -11.78
C TYR A 37 -15.50 19.60 -10.40
N PHE A 38 -16.81 19.45 -10.17
CA PHE A 38 -17.37 19.10 -8.87
C PHE A 38 -18.09 17.75 -8.89
N ILE A 39 -17.73 16.87 -7.96
CA ILE A 39 -18.38 15.58 -7.74
C ILE A 39 -18.75 15.51 -6.27
N HIS A 40 -20.01 15.18 -5.96
CA HIS A 40 -20.45 15.01 -4.58
C HIS A 40 -19.82 13.75 -3.97
N PRO A 41 -19.57 13.74 -2.64
CA PRO A 41 -19.23 12.52 -1.93
C PRO A 41 -20.20 11.40 -2.27
N THR A 42 -19.66 10.27 -2.71
CA THR A 42 -20.40 9.17 -3.31
C THR A 42 -20.11 7.88 -2.55
N VAL A 43 -21.17 7.17 -2.17
CA VAL A 43 -21.07 5.92 -1.40
C VAL A 43 -21.78 4.82 -2.17
N PHE A 44 -21.05 3.74 -2.47
CA PHE A 44 -21.61 2.50 -2.99
C PHE A 44 -21.72 1.46 -1.88
N THR A 45 -22.87 0.80 -1.79
CA THR A 45 -23.12 -0.38 -0.94
C THR A 45 -23.49 -1.59 -1.80
N GLY A 46 -23.49 -2.79 -1.20
CA GLY A 46 -23.70 -4.03 -1.94
C GLY A 46 -22.61 -4.29 -2.99
N VAL A 47 -21.41 -3.76 -2.76
CA VAL A 47 -20.27 -3.95 -3.66
C VAL A 47 -19.76 -5.38 -3.49
N ARG A 48 -19.48 -6.05 -4.60
CA ARG A 48 -18.90 -7.40 -4.62
C ARG A 48 -17.42 -7.32 -4.96
N PRO A 49 -16.58 -8.25 -4.48
CA PRO A 49 -15.13 -8.14 -4.65
C PRO A 49 -14.68 -8.06 -6.11
N HIS A 50 -15.35 -8.72 -7.05
CA HIS A 50 -14.96 -8.71 -8.48
C HIS A 50 -15.37 -7.44 -9.24
N MET A 51 -16.12 -6.53 -8.62
CA MET A 51 -16.52 -5.28 -9.27
C MET A 51 -15.32 -4.35 -9.46
N ARG A 52 -15.29 -3.59 -10.55
CA ARG A 52 -14.20 -2.66 -10.86
C ARG A 52 -14.06 -1.58 -9.80
N ILE A 53 -15.17 -1.07 -9.27
CA ILE A 53 -15.19 -0.09 -8.17
C ILE A 53 -14.65 -0.64 -6.84
N ALA A 54 -14.39 -1.95 -6.73
CA ALA A 54 -13.71 -2.56 -5.59
C ALA A 54 -12.21 -2.80 -5.83
N ARG A 55 -11.74 -2.78 -7.08
CA ARG A 55 -10.38 -3.20 -7.48
C ARG A 55 -9.53 -2.10 -8.08
N GLU A 56 -10.15 -1.18 -8.79
CA GLU A 56 -9.46 -0.15 -9.56
C GLU A 56 -9.45 1.18 -8.80
N GLU A 57 -8.34 1.90 -8.86
CA GLU A 57 -8.20 3.18 -8.18
C GLU A 57 -8.98 4.30 -8.92
N ILE A 58 -10.09 4.72 -8.31
CA ILE A 58 -10.95 5.79 -8.81
C ILE A 58 -10.29 7.17 -8.62
N PHE A 59 -9.63 7.38 -7.47
CA PHE A 59 -8.98 8.63 -7.08
C PHE A 59 -9.94 9.85 -7.10
N GLY A 60 -11.14 9.63 -6.58
CA GLY A 60 -12.21 10.62 -6.42
C GLY A 60 -12.93 10.45 -5.08
N PRO A 61 -13.91 11.32 -4.76
CA PRO A 61 -14.67 11.25 -3.52
C PRO A 61 -15.72 10.12 -3.57
N VAL A 62 -15.29 8.90 -3.86
CA VAL A 62 -16.11 7.70 -4.04
C VAL A 62 -15.59 6.61 -3.09
N VAL A 63 -16.47 6.05 -2.26
CA VAL A 63 -16.13 4.92 -1.39
C VAL A 63 -17.02 3.71 -1.71
N SER A 64 -16.42 2.53 -1.76
CA SER A 64 -17.08 1.24 -1.95
C SER A 64 -17.13 0.49 -0.62
N ILE A 65 -18.33 0.08 -0.22
CA ILE A 65 -18.55 -0.67 1.02
C ILE A 65 -18.82 -2.14 0.68
N LEU A 66 -17.95 -3.00 1.21
CA LEU A 66 -18.04 -4.46 1.16
C LEU A 66 -18.22 -4.97 2.59
N GLU A 67 -19.03 -6.00 2.75
CA GLU A 67 -19.31 -6.64 4.05
C GLU A 67 -18.51 -7.93 4.19
N PHE A 68 -18.21 -8.29 5.44
CA PHE A 68 -17.52 -9.53 5.79
C PHE A 68 -18.10 -10.06 7.12
N GLU A 69 -17.95 -11.35 7.37
CA GLU A 69 -18.45 -11.98 8.61
C GLU A 69 -17.35 -12.33 9.60
N THR A 70 -16.19 -12.79 9.09
CA THR A 70 -15.05 -13.19 9.93
C THR A 70 -13.84 -12.29 9.70
N LEU A 71 -12.91 -12.31 10.66
CA LEU A 71 -11.65 -11.58 10.53
C LEU A 71 -10.82 -12.13 9.36
N GLU A 72 -10.85 -13.43 9.16
CA GLU A 72 -10.18 -14.12 8.06
C GLU A 72 -10.73 -13.65 6.70
N ASP A 73 -12.05 -13.53 6.57
CA ASP A 73 -12.69 -13.00 5.37
C ASP A 73 -12.29 -11.54 5.13
N ALA A 74 -12.27 -10.70 6.17
CA ALA A 74 -11.85 -9.31 6.07
C ALA A 74 -10.42 -9.16 5.54
N ILE A 75 -9.49 -9.99 6.06
CA ILE A 75 -8.09 -10.00 5.64
C ILE A 75 -7.99 -10.49 4.18
N ALA A 76 -8.71 -11.55 3.82
CA ALA A 76 -8.71 -12.08 2.47
C ALA A 76 -9.23 -11.05 1.46
N LEU A 77 -10.34 -10.37 1.78
CA LEU A 77 -10.91 -9.29 0.97
C LEU A 77 -9.96 -8.10 0.82
N ALA A 78 -9.34 -7.66 1.91
CA ALA A 78 -8.41 -6.54 1.89
C ALA A 78 -7.15 -6.83 1.06
N ASN A 79 -6.67 -8.08 1.09
CA ASN A 79 -5.54 -8.54 0.30
C ASN A 79 -5.90 -8.90 -1.15
N GLU A 80 -7.19 -8.87 -1.52
CA GLU A 80 -7.65 -9.08 -2.88
C GLU A 80 -7.45 -7.81 -3.75
N SER A 81 -6.28 -7.19 -3.66
CA SER A 81 -5.88 -6.06 -4.47
C SER A 81 -4.48 -6.29 -5.00
N VAL A 82 -4.21 -5.82 -6.22
CA VAL A 82 -2.84 -5.76 -6.74
C VAL A 82 -2.02 -4.67 -6.04
N TYR A 83 -2.70 -3.73 -5.37
CA TYR A 83 -2.13 -2.65 -4.60
C TYR A 83 -1.90 -3.05 -3.14
N GLY A 84 -0.97 -2.36 -2.50
CA GLY A 84 -0.59 -2.59 -1.10
C GLY A 84 0.04 -1.36 -0.46
N LEU A 85 -0.50 -0.16 -0.73
CA LEU A 85 0.03 1.08 -0.16
C LEU A 85 -0.27 1.15 1.34
N SER A 86 -1.56 1.14 1.70
CA SER A 86 -1.98 1.32 3.07
C SER A 86 -3.29 0.61 3.42
N ALA A 87 -3.48 0.27 4.69
CA ALA A 87 -4.72 -0.29 5.23
C ALA A 87 -5.09 0.36 6.58
N GLY A 88 -6.36 0.26 6.97
CA GLY A 88 -6.87 0.77 8.25
C GLY A 88 -7.72 -0.28 8.97
N ILE A 89 -7.55 -0.42 10.27
CA ILE A 89 -8.27 -1.35 11.13
C ILE A 89 -8.98 -0.55 12.23
N TRP A 90 -10.29 -0.76 12.38
CA TRP A 90 -11.07 -0.18 13.46
C TRP A 90 -11.62 -1.31 14.34
N THR A 91 -11.12 -1.44 15.56
CA THR A 91 -11.54 -2.50 16.48
C THR A 91 -11.20 -2.18 17.94
N GLY A 92 -12.05 -2.61 18.86
CA GLY A 92 -11.74 -2.64 20.29
C GLY A 92 -10.94 -3.87 20.74
N ASN A 93 -10.75 -4.87 19.86
CA ASN A 93 -10.04 -6.10 20.17
C ASN A 93 -8.59 -6.03 19.67
N VAL A 94 -7.65 -5.86 20.60
CA VAL A 94 -6.21 -5.76 20.29
C VAL A 94 -5.66 -7.04 19.65
N SER A 95 -6.13 -8.23 20.04
CA SER A 95 -5.69 -9.49 19.43
C SER A 95 -6.09 -9.58 17.95
N HIS A 96 -7.30 -9.10 17.61
CA HIS A 96 -7.73 -9.01 16.21
C HIS A 96 -6.89 -7.99 15.44
N ALA A 97 -6.62 -6.82 16.04
CA ALA A 97 -5.75 -5.82 15.43
C ALA A 97 -4.36 -6.39 15.12
N MET A 98 -3.73 -7.05 16.11
CA MET A 98 -2.39 -7.64 15.95
C MET A 98 -2.35 -8.75 14.92
N LYS A 99 -3.39 -9.57 14.83
CA LYS A 99 -3.50 -10.61 13.79
C LYS A 99 -3.65 -9.99 12.40
N ALA A 100 -4.49 -8.96 12.26
CA ALA A 100 -4.72 -8.29 10.98
C ALA A 100 -3.47 -7.53 10.50
N VAL A 101 -2.80 -6.74 11.35
CA VAL A 101 -1.58 -6.00 10.94
C VAL A 101 -0.46 -6.92 10.43
N GLN A 102 -0.35 -8.15 10.93
CA GLN A 102 0.63 -9.12 10.46
C GLN A 102 0.25 -9.79 9.13
N SER A 103 -1.05 -9.82 8.82
CA SER A 103 -1.59 -10.58 7.69
C SER A 103 -1.95 -9.72 6.49
N LEU A 104 -2.10 -8.41 6.67
CA LEU A 104 -2.40 -7.46 5.61
C LEU A 104 -1.16 -7.16 4.76
N ASN A 105 -1.31 -7.24 3.45
CA ASN A 105 -0.28 -6.91 2.47
C ASN A 105 -0.28 -5.41 2.17
N ALA A 106 0.12 -4.60 3.16
CA ALA A 106 0.21 -3.16 3.02
C ALA A 106 1.49 -2.63 3.65
N GLY A 107 2.04 -1.56 3.07
CA GLY A 107 3.25 -0.93 3.61
C GLY A 107 3.02 -0.11 4.88
N THR A 108 1.83 0.47 5.03
CA THR A 108 1.41 1.17 6.24
C THR A 108 0.05 0.65 6.71
N VAL A 109 -0.07 0.28 7.99
CA VAL A 109 -1.34 -0.15 8.57
C VAL A 109 -1.66 0.69 9.80
N TRP A 110 -2.80 1.38 9.77
CA TRP A 110 -3.30 2.14 10.91
C TRP A 110 -4.28 1.31 11.73
N VAL A 111 -4.24 1.46 13.05
CA VAL A 111 -5.19 0.85 13.99
C VAL A 111 -5.86 1.95 14.80
N ASN A 112 -7.19 2.06 14.71
CA ASN A 112 -8.01 3.08 15.38
C ASN A 112 -7.58 4.54 15.09
N THR A 113 -6.99 4.76 13.93
CA THR A 113 -6.64 6.05 13.34
C THR A 113 -6.58 5.89 11.81
N TYR A 114 -6.44 6.98 11.07
CA TYR A 114 -6.26 6.94 9.61
C TYR A 114 -5.58 8.21 9.12
N LEU A 115 -4.64 8.09 8.17
CA LEU A 115 -3.81 9.21 7.66
C LEU A 115 -2.97 9.92 8.74
N ASP A 116 -2.68 9.24 9.84
CA ASP A 116 -1.85 9.75 10.93
C ASP A 116 -0.42 9.21 10.81
N GLY A 117 0.60 10.01 11.11
CA GLY A 117 1.97 9.55 11.01
C GLY A 117 2.99 10.69 10.99
N PRO A 118 4.02 10.67 11.86
CA PRO A 118 5.04 11.69 11.86
C PRO A 118 6.16 11.36 10.86
N ALA A 119 7.03 12.34 10.58
CA ALA A 119 8.06 12.25 9.53
C ALA A 119 9.18 11.22 9.81
N GLU A 120 9.21 10.63 11.00
CA GLU A 120 10.15 9.60 11.40
C GLU A 120 9.76 8.22 10.88
N LEU A 121 8.48 7.99 10.58
CA LEU A 121 7.99 6.69 10.12
C LEU A 121 8.14 6.56 8.59
N PRO A 122 8.68 5.44 8.07
CA PRO A 122 8.76 5.23 6.64
C PRO A 122 7.37 5.02 6.04
N PHE A 123 7.18 5.54 4.82
CA PHE A 123 5.96 5.39 4.04
C PHE A 123 6.27 4.80 2.66
N GLY A 124 5.36 3.98 2.13
CA GLY A 124 5.52 3.34 0.83
C GLY A 124 4.93 1.93 0.84
N GLY A 125 4.46 1.48 -0.31
CA GLY A 125 3.65 0.27 -0.43
C GLY A 125 4.40 -1.02 -0.75
N VAL A 126 3.62 -2.04 -1.04
CA VAL A 126 4.03 -3.30 -1.67
C VAL A 126 3.14 -3.58 -2.89
N GLY A 127 3.44 -4.63 -3.66
CA GLY A 127 2.68 -4.95 -4.87
C GLY A 127 2.87 -3.88 -5.94
N GLU A 128 1.78 -3.51 -6.63
CA GLU A 128 1.80 -2.45 -7.64
C GLU A 128 1.81 -1.04 -7.04
N SER A 129 1.80 -0.90 -5.71
CA SER A 129 1.91 0.41 -5.04
C SER A 129 3.34 0.95 -4.94
N GLY A 130 4.34 0.19 -5.37
CA GLY A 130 5.71 0.68 -5.54
C GLY A 130 6.79 -0.17 -4.86
N ILE A 131 8.03 0.27 -5.03
CA ILE A 131 9.25 -0.35 -4.51
C ILE A 131 10.03 0.74 -3.73
N GLY A 132 10.65 0.36 -2.61
CA GLY A 132 11.39 1.28 -1.75
C GLY A 132 10.52 1.93 -0.66
N ARG A 133 11.10 2.83 0.12
CA ARG A 133 10.40 3.58 1.17
C ARG A 133 10.85 5.04 1.18
N GLU A 134 9.89 5.94 1.30
CA GLU A 134 10.13 7.37 1.49
C GLU A 134 9.97 7.74 2.97
N VAL A 135 10.42 8.94 3.33
CA VAL A 135 10.30 9.50 4.69
C VAL A 135 11.11 8.70 5.72
N GLY A 136 11.29 9.26 6.92
CA GLY A 136 12.08 8.68 7.99
C GLY A 136 13.53 8.39 7.56
N ARG A 137 14.15 7.44 8.26
CA ARG A 137 15.53 7.03 7.97
C ARG A 137 15.64 6.33 6.61
N LEU A 138 14.68 5.49 6.24
CA LEU A 138 14.74 4.72 5.00
C LEU A 138 14.69 5.65 3.76
N GLY A 139 13.89 6.72 3.81
CA GLY A 139 13.88 7.71 2.74
C GLY A 139 15.23 8.40 2.54
N VAL A 140 16.02 8.59 3.60
CA VAL A 140 17.40 9.13 3.47
C VAL A 140 18.34 8.10 2.85
N GLU A 141 18.18 6.82 3.20
CA GLU A 141 18.98 5.73 2.66
C GLU A 141 18.77 5.55 1.14
N GLU A 142 17.57 5.81 0.61
CA GLU A 142 17.28 5.80 -0.85
C GLU A 142 18.10 6.83 -1.66
N PHE A 143 18.57 7.91 -1.01
CA PHE A 143 19.43 8.94 -1.64
C PHE A 143 20.91 8.80 -1.26
N THR A 144 21.33 7.64 -0.74
CA THR A 144 22.69 7.41 -0.25
C THR A 144 23.39 6.29 -1.02
N ASP A 145 24.65 6.50 -1.42
CA ASP A 145 25.50 5.45 -2.00
C ASP A 145 26.25 4.66 -0.92
N ILE A 146 26.13 3.33 -0.94
CA ILE A 146 26.87 2.44 -0.04
C ILE A 146 28.26 2.14 -0.63
N LYS A 147 29.32 2.43 0.15
CA LYS A 147 30.71 2.12 -0.21
C LYS A 147 31.36 1.18 0.78
N THR A 148 31.78 0.00 0.33
CA THR A 148 32.60 -0.91 1.13
C THR A 148 34.08 -0.59 0.91
N VAL A 149 34.80 -0.32 2.00
CA VAL A 149 36.26 -0.12 1.99
C VAL A 149 36.91 -1.19 2.87
N GLN A 150 37.83 -1.96 2.31
CA GLN A 150 38.59 -2.98 3.03
C GLN A 150 40.06 -2.58 3.05
N ILE A 151 40.59 -2.29 4.24
CA ILE A 151 42.00 -1.89 4.42
C ILE A 151 42.74 -3.02 5.14
N ARG A 152 43.83 -3.49 4.54
CA ARG A 152 44.82 -4.35 5.21
C ARG A 152 46.03 -3.51 5.57
N SER A 153 46.27 -3.32 6.87
CA SER A 153 47.39 -2.52 7.39
C SER A 153 48.64 -3.35 7.75
N GLY A 154 48.79 -4.56 7.21
CA GLY A 154 49.90 -5.47 7.49
C GLY A 154 50.17 -6.45 6.34
N GLY A 155 51.24 -7.25 6.45
CA GLY A 155 51.58 -8.27 5.45
C GLY A 155 50.55 -9.41 5.39
N TYR A 156 50.55 -10.17 4.30
CA TYR A 156 49.85 -11.45 4.27
C TYR A 156 50.51 -12.42 5.27
N GLY A 157 49.74 -13.10 6.11
CA GLY A 157 50.19 -14.38 6.66
C GLY A 157 50.44 -15.39 5.52
N ARG A 158 51.26 -16.42 5.74
CA ARG A 158 51.49 -17.47 4.71
C ARG A 158 50.13 -17.97 4.21
N ARG A 159 49.93 -17.94 2.89
CA ARG A 159 48.70 -18.45 2.26
C ARG A 159 48.52 -19.91 2.65
N TRP A 160 47.29 -20.32 2.94
CA TRP A 160 46.94 -21.71 3.29
C TRP A 160 47.49 -22.75 2.30
N ILE A 161 47.48 -22.43 1.00
CA ILE A 161 47.99 -23.30 -0.06
C ILE A 161 49.49 -23.64 0.11
N GLY A 162 50.29 -22.77 0.75
CA GLY A 162 51.69 -23.07 1.07
C GLY A 162 51.86 -23.92 2.34
N GLN A 163 50.92 -23.88 3.28
CA GLN A 163 50.98 -24.69 4.51
C GLN A 163 50.63 -26.16 4.25
N ALA A 164 49.69 -26.44 3.35
CA ALA A 164 49.32 -27.82 3.00
C ALA A 164 50.39 -28.54 2.15
N ILE A 165 51.27 -27.80 1.48
CA ILE A 165 52.37 -28.35 0.67
C ILE A 165 53.65 -28.52 1.52
N GLU A 166 53.84 -27.69 2.57
CA GLU A 166 54.98 -27.77 3.49
C GLU A 166 54.70 -28.59 4.77
N ALA A 167 53.48 -29.09 5.00
CA ALA A 167 53.22 -30.02 6.10
C ALA A 167 54.03 -31.30 5.83
N PRO A 168 55.11 -31.56 6.57
CA PRO A 168 55.93 -32.74 6.32
C PRO A 168 55.13 -33.97 6.75
N ASN A 169 55.33 -35.09 6.06
CA ASN A 169 55.36 -36.35 6.79
C ASN A 169 56.49 -36.22 7.83
N ALA A 170 56.17 -35.74 9.04
CA ALA A 170 57.02 -35.73 10.24
C ALA A 170 56.16 -35.51 11.49
#